data_AF-A0A1N6YYP9-F1
#
_entry.id   AF-A0A1N6YYP9-F1
#
_cell.length_a   1.000
_cell.length_b   1.000
_cell.length_c   1.000
_cell.angle_alpha   90.00
_cell.angle_beta   90.00
_cell.angle_gamma   90.00
#
_symmetry.space_group_name_H-M   'P 1'
#
loop_
_entity.id
_entity.type
_entity.pdbx_description
1 polymer ?
#
loop_
_entity_poly.entity_id
_entity_poly.type
_entity_poly.pdbx_seq_one_letter_code
_entity_poly.pdbx_strand_id
1 'polypeptide(L)'
;MAAKKNTVQTPLHLLQELSQSLLAHLEEACILAQADAEKLLLKLDRQRAKAQEKLEAARQALEKAAAAGKAGAQAKARARIEKLELLLDALKASDRDTRNYLVQLKADIQDSLRMAQQVGKAGEDAAQALAARQEAPKAKAPRAVKPAEKAPVKKAPARAAKPKAAAAPQ
;
A
#
# COMPACT_ATOMS: atom_id res chain seq x y z
N MET A 1 16.21 19.63 -29.22
CA MET A 1 15.95 20.23 -27.90
C MET A 1 14.47 20.55 -27.79
N ALA A 2 13.64 19.57 -27.41
CA ALA A 2 12.20 19.77 -27.31
C ALA A 2 11.89 20.64 -26.08
N ALA A 3 11.21 21.76 -26.32
CA ALA A 3 10.86 22.74 -25.29
C ALA A 3 10.10 22.06 -24.15
N LYS A 4 10.73 22.04 -22.97
CA LYS A 4 10.07 21.76 -21.69
C LYS A 4 8.99 22.82 -21.52
N LYS A 5 7.75 22.49 -21.90
CA LYS A 5 6.59 23.29 -21.53
C LYS A 5 6.52 23.19 -20.02
N ASN A 6 6.93 24.27 -19.34
CA ASN A 6 6.68 24.46 -17.92
C ASN A 6 5.16 24.66 -17.73
N THR A 7 4.40 23.59 -17.90
CA THR A 7 3.05 23.51 -17.37
C THR A 7 3.22 23.57 -15.86
N VAL A 8 2.81 24.67 -15.23
CA VAL A 8 2.77 24.78 -13.77
C VAL A 8 2.09 23.52 -13.25
N GLN A 9 2.77 22.76 -12.38
CA GLN A 9 2.24 21.51 -11.83
C GLN A 9 0.96 21.85 -11.06
N THR A 10 -0.19 21.63 -11.70
CA THR A 10 -1.48 21.90 -11.10
C THR A 10 -1.75 20.86 -10.01
N PRO A 11 -2.56 21.16 -8.99
CA PRO A 11 -2.95 20.17 -7.98
C PRO A 11 -3.50 18.85 -8.56
N LEU A 12 -4.17 18.90 -9.73
CA LEU A 12 -4.64 17.69 -10.43
C LEU A 12 -3.50 16.82 -11.01
N HIS A 13 -2.42 17.43 -11.51
CA HIS A 13 -1.24 16.68 -11.99
C HIS A 13 -0.55 15.97 -10.82
N LEU A 14 -0.42 16.66 -9.68
CA LEU A 14 0.15 16.07 -8.47
C LEU A 14 -0.71 14.90 -7.96
N LEU A 15 -2.04 15.05 -7.96
CA LEU A 15 -2.96 13.98 -7.56
C LEU A 15 -2.83 12.74 -8.46
N GLN A 16 -2.74 12.93 -9.77
CA GLN A 16 -2.51 11.85 -10.73
C GLN A 16 -1.17 11.14 -10.45
N GLU A 17 -0.07 11.88 -10.32
CA GLU A 17 1.26 11.32 -10.07
C GLU A 17 1.33 10.55 -8.74
N LEU A 18 0.81 11.15 -7.67
CA LEU A 18 0.79 10.52 -6.34
C LEU A 18 -0.08 9.27 -6.33
N SER A 19 -1.23 9.27 -7.01
CA SER A 19 -2.09 8.08 -7.10
C SER A 19 -1.36 6.91 -7.78
N GLN A 20 -0.64 7.16 -8.87
CA GLN A 20 0.11 6.14 -9.60
C GLN A 20 1.30 5.61 -8.79
N SER A 21 2.07 6.53 -8.18
CA SER A 21 3.21 6.17 -7.34
C SER A 21 2.79 5.37 -6.10
N LEU A 22 1.70 5.77 -5.43
CA LEU A 22 1.15 5.04 -4.29
C LEU A 22 0.79 3.61 -4.68
N LEU A 23 0.09 3.42 -5.81
CA LEU A 23 -0.32 2.10 -6.27
C LEU A 23 0.88 1.20 -6.56
N ALA A 24 1.86 1.71 -7.31
CA ALA A 24 3.07 0.96 -7.63
C ALA A 24 3.83 0.52 -6.36
N HIS A 25 4.02 1.43 -5.41
CA HIS A 25 4.68 1.11 -4.15
C HIS A 25 3.88 0.15 -3.28
N LEU A 26 2.55 0.25 -3.28
CA LEU A 26 1.71 -0.65 -2.52
C LEU A 26 1.77 -2.07 -3.09
N GLU A 27 1.68 -2.24 -4.41
CA GLU A 27 1.80 -3.54 -5.07
C GLU A 27 3.17 -4.18 -4.78
N GLU A 28 4.25 -3.42 -4.92
CA GLU A 28 5.60 -3.88 -4.63
C GLU A 28 5.75 -4.28 -3.16
N ALA A 29 5.24 -3.47 -2.23
CA ALA A 29 5.24 -3.78 -0.80
C ALA A 29 4.46 -5.05 -0.48
N CYS A 30 3.30 -5.29 -1.12
CA CYS A 30 2.53 -6.51 -0.95
C CYS A 30 3.30 -7.76 -1.40
N ILE A 31 3.93 -7.70 -2.58
CA ILE A 31 4.74 -8.80 -3.11
C ILE A 31 5.93 -9.09 -2.18
N LEU A 32 6.63 -8.05 -1.73
CA LEU A 32 7.77 -8.18 -0.83
C LEU A 32 7.36 -8.77 0.52
N ALA A 33 6.28 -8.26 1.13
CA ALA A 33 5.77 -8.75 2.40
C ALA A 33 5.40 -10.24 2.33
N GLN A 34 4.73 -10.66 1.25
CA GLN A 34 4.40 -12.06 1.04
C GLN A 34 5.66 -12.93 0.86
N ALA A 35 6.60 -12.48 0.02
CA ALA A 35 7.84 -13.21 -0.22
C ALA A 35 8.68 -13.38 1.06
N ASP A 36 8.72 -12.38 1.94
CA ASP A 36 9.47 -12.45 3.18
C ASP A 36 8.82 -13.39 4.21
N ALA A 37 7.49 -13.43 4.28
CA ALA A 37 6.76 -14.42 5.07
C ALA A 37 7.04 -15.86 4.58
N GLU A 38 7.07 -16.08 3.28
CA GLU A 38 7.40 -17.39 2.67
C GLU A 38 8.85 -17.79 2.94
N LYS A 39 9.80 -16.85 2.84
CA LYS A 39 11.21 -17.08 3.21
C LYS A 39 11.35 -17.49 4.68
N LEU A 40 10.54 -16.93 5.58
CA LEU A 40 10.56 -17.30 7.00
C LEU A 40 10.12 -18.76 7.21
N LEU A 41 9.05 -19.20 6.53
CA LEU A 41 8.62 -20.60 6.56
C LEU A 41 9.71 -21.54 6.06
N LEU A 42 10.35 -21.22 4.93
CA LEU A 42 11.46 -22.03 4.41
C LEU A 42 12.64 -22.13 5.40
N LYS A 43 12.91 -21.07 6.18
CA LYS A 43 13.93 -21.11 7.23
C LYS A 43 13.52 -22.04 8.38
N LEU A 44 12.27 -21.97 8.82
CA LEU A 44 11.73 -22.85 9.88
C LEU A 44 11.75 -24.32 9.45
N ASP A 45 11.36 -24.62 8.21
CA ASP A 45 11.41 -25.98 7.65
C ASP A 45 12.83 -26.53 7.61
N ARG A 46 13.80 -25.71 7.18
CA ARG A 46 15.23 -26.09 7.21
C ARG A 46 15.74 -26.33 8.62
N GLN A 47 15.33 -25.52 9.60
CA GLN A 47 15.70 -25.71 11.00
C GLN A 47 15.09 -27.00 11.56
N ARG A 48 13.83 -27.28 11.22
CA ARG A 48 13.14 -28.51 11.61
C ARG A 48 13.81 -29.74 11.02
N ALA A 49 14.13 -29.74 9.73
CA ALA A 49 14.83 -30.85 9.07
C ALA A 49 16.18 -31.13 9.74
N LYS A 50 16.99 -30.09 9.99
CA LYS A 50 18.27 -30.23 10.70
C LYS A 50 18.12 -30.74 12.13
N ALA A 51 17.07 -30.34 12.83
CA ALA A 51 16.80 -30.82 14.18
C ALA A 51 16.35 -32.29 14.18
N GLN A 52 15.56 -32.72 13.19
CA GLN A 52 15.17 -34.11 12.98
C GLN A 52 16.38 -34.99 12.64
N GLU A 53 17.26 -34.59 11.72
CA GLU A 53 18.49 -35.32 11.42
C GLU A 53 19.37 -35.49 12.67
N LYS A 54 19.52 -34.43 13.48
CA LYS A 54 20.27 -34.50 14.74
C LYS A 54 19.61 -35.41 15.76
N LEU A 55 18.27 -35.46 15.79
CA LEU A 55 17.51 -36.31 16.69
C LEU A 55 17.71 -37.78 16.33
N GLU A 56 17.62 -38.12 15.05
CA GLU A 56 17.88 -39.47 14.56
C GLU A 56 19.31 -39.91 14.84
N ALA A 57 20.30 -39.04 14.59
CA ALA A 57 21.69 -39.31 14.95
C ALA A 57 21.88 -39.53 16.46
N ALA A 58 21.19 -38.75 17.31
CA ALA A 58 21.23 -38.93 18.76
C ALA A 58 20.57 -40.25 19.21
N ARG A 59 19.46 -40.64 18.57
CA ARG A 59 18.79 -41.94 18.80
C ARG A 59 19.70 -43.10 18.41
N GLN A 60 20.33 -43.04 17.24
CA GLN A 60 21.32 -44.06 16.84
C GLN A 60 22.51 -44.13 17.81
N ALA A 61 22.97 -42.99 18.34
CA ALA A 61 24.04 -42.96 19.34
C ALA A 61 23.59 -43.59 20.67
N LEU A 62 22.33 -43.38 21.08
CA LEU A 62 21.75 -44.03 22.25
C LEU A 62 21.71 -45.55 22.08
N GLU A 63 21.23 -46.04 20.94
CA GLU A 63 21.18 -47.48 20.61
C GLU A 63 22.58 -48.11 20.65
N LYS A 64 23.58 -47.46 20.02
CA LYS A 64 24.98 -47.93 20.06
C LYS A 64 25.55 -47.95 21.48
N ALA A 65 25.24 -46.94 22.29
CA ALA A 65 25.67 -46.89 23.69
C ALA A 65 24.95 -47.92 24.57
N ALA A 66 23.70 -48.25 24.25
CA ALA A 66 22.92 -49.32 24.87
C ALA A 66 23.54 -50.69 24.58
N ALA A 67 23.77 -51.00 23.30
CA ALA A 67 24.43 -52.24 22.88
C ALA A 67 25.83 -52.42 23.48
N ALA A 68 26.57 -51.33 23.68
CA ALA A 68 27.90 -51.35 24.29
C ALA A 68 27.90 -51.30 25.84
N GLY A 69 26.73 -51.26 26.49
CA GLY A 69 26.63 -51.19 27.97
C GLY A 69 27.16 -49.89 28.60
N LYS A 70 27.33 -48.81 27.81
CA LYS A 70 27.97 -47.55 28.25
C LYS A 70 26.95 -46.60 28.87
N ALA A 71 26.61 -46.81 30.14
CA ALA A 71 25.59 -46.03 30.86
C ALA A 71 25.79 -44.49 30.78
N GLY A 72 27.03 -44.01 30.95
CA GLY A 72 27.34 -42.58 30.86
C GLY A 72 27.10 -41.98 29.46
N ALA A 73 27.35 -42.75 28.39
CA ALA A 73 27.06 -42.33 27.02
C ALA A 73 25.56 -42.36 26.71
N GLN A 74 24.83 -43.32 27.27
CA GLN A 74 23.36 -43.37 27.17
C GLN A 74 22.72 -42.14 27.82
N ALA A 75 23.15 -41.76 29.04
CA ALA A 75 22.63 -40.58 29.72
C ALA A 75 22.84 -39.29 28.91
N LYS A 76 24.04 -39.12 28.31
CA LYS A 76 24.33 -37.98 27.42
C LYS A 76 23.47 -37.97 26.16
N ALA A 77 23.25 -39.13 25.55
CA ALA A 77 22.41 -39.24 24.35
C ALA A 77 20.93 -38.94 24.67
N ARG A 78 20.40 -39.42 25.80
CA ARG A 78 19.04 -39.11 26.27
C ARG A 78 18.85 -37.60 26.53
N ALA A 79 19.77 -36.97 27.25
CA ALA A 79 19.71 -35.52 27.47
C ALA A 79 19.76 -34.71 26.16
N ARG A 80 20.52 -35.19 25.16
CA ARG A 80 20.56 -34.57 23.83
C ARG A 80 19.25 -34.76 23.06
N ILE A 81 18.62 -35.92 23.17
CA ILE A 81 17.30 -36.22 22.59
C ILE A 81 16.25 -35.27 23.18
N GLU A 82 16.16 -35.18 24.51
CA GLU A 82 15.21 -34.29 25.20
C GLU A 82 15.35 -32.83 24.74
N LYS A 83 16.58 -32.32 24.66
CA LYS A 83 16.85 -30.96 24.17
C LYS A 83 16.40 -30.75 22.72
N LEU A 84 16.60 -31.75 21.86
CA LEU A 84 16.21 -31.69 20.45
C LEU A 84 14.68 -31.78 20.28
N GLU A 85 14.00 -32.58 21.11
CA GLU A 85 12.54 -32.67 21.12
C GLU A 85 11.91 -31.34 21.57
N LEU A 86 12.43 -30.73 22.64
CA LEU A 86 12.01 -29.39 23.08
C LEU A 86 12.19 -28.34 21.98
N LEU A 87 13.34 -28.36 21.29
CA LEU A 87 13.60 -27.45 20.17
C LEU A 87 12.63 -27.69 19.01
N LEU A 88 12.33 -28.96 18.68
CA LEU A 88 11.37 -29.29 17.63
C LEU A 88 9.96 -28.80 17.98
N ASP A 89 9.54 -28.88 19.23
CA ASP A 89 8.24 -28.37 19.65
C ASP A 89 8.16 -26.84 19.60
N ALA A 90 9.23 -26.14 19.98
CA ALA A 90 9.33 -24.69 19.79
C ALA A 90 9.25 -24.30 18.30
N LEU A 91 9.96 -25.03 17.42
CA LEU A 91 9.88 -24.80 15.97
C LEU A 91 8.48 -25.06 15.41
N LYS A 92 7.77 -26.09 15.88
CA LYS A 92 6.38 -26.36 15.49
C LYS A 92 5.41 -25.27 15.97
N ALA A 93 5.66 -24.65 17.13
CA ALA A 93 4.87 -23.51 17.59
C ALA A 93 5.11 -22.30 16.67
N SER A 94 6.38 -21.98 16.40
CA SER A 94 6.75 -20.88 15.50
C SER A 94 6.24 -21.06 14.06
N ASP A 95 6.23 -22.28 13.52
CA ASP A 95 5.62 -22.59 12.22
C ASP A 95 4.12 -22.31 12.22
N ARG A 96 3.40 -22.73 13.27
CA ARG A 96 1.96 -22.42 13.43
C ARG A 96 1.71 -20.92 13.50
N ASP A 97 2.48 -20.19 14.29
CA ASP A 97 2.35 -18.73 14.42
C ASP A 97 2.62 -18.04 13.08
N THR A 98 3.66 -18.48 12.35
CA THR A 98 4.00 -17.93 11.02
C THR A 98 2.91 -18.21 9.99
N ARG A 99 2.32 -19.41 10.01
CA ARG A 99 1.19 -19.76 9.13
C ARG A 99 -0.05 -18.92 9.43
N ASN A 100 -0.36 -18.69 10.70
CA ASN A 100 -1.45 -17.81 11.11
C ASN A 100 -1.20 -16.37 10.65
N TYR A 101 0.02 -15.86 10.84
CA TYR A 101 0.43 -14.56 10.34
C TYR A 101 0.26 -14.46 8.82
N LEU A 102 0.62 -15.49 8.06
CA LEU A 102 0.49 -15.49 6.61
C LEU A 102 -0.99 -15.43 6.15
N VAL A 103 -1.91 -16.05 6.90
CA VAL A 103 -3.35 -15.92 6.64
C VAL A 103 -3.81 -14.48 6.86
N GLN A 104 -3.41 -13.86 7.97
CA GLN A 104 -3.73 -12.45 8.25
C GLN A 104 -3.13 -11.52 7.20
N LEU A 105 -1.85 -11.69 6.89
CA LEU A 105 -1.14 -10.91 5.88
C LEU A 105 -1.83 -10.99 4.50
N LYS A 106 -2.33 -12.17 4.11
CA LYS A 106 -3.07 -12.31 2.85
C LYS A 106 -4.40 -11.55 2.87
N ALA A 107 -5.13 -11.57 3.99
CA ALA A 107 -6.34 -10.77 4.14
C ALA A 107 -6.02 -9.28 4.07
N ASP A 108 -4.98 -8.84 4.79
CA ASP A 108 -4.54 -7.44 4.81
C ASP A 108 -4.10 -6.96 3.43
N ILE A 109 -3.37 -7.79 2.67
CA ILE A 109 -2.98 -7.48 1.28
C ILE A 109 -4.23 -7.32 0.40
N GLN A 110 -5.22 -8.22 0.51
CA GLN A 110 -6.45 -8.13 -0.28
C GLN A 110 -7.26 -6.87 0.05
N ASP A 111 -7.42 -6.56 1.33
CA ASP A 111 -8.12 -5.36 1.78
C ASP A 111 -7.36 -4.09 1.34
N SER A 112 -6.03 -4.09 1.46
CA SER A 112 -5.18 -2.98 1.01
C SER A 112 -5.33 -2.74 -0.49
N LEU A 113 -5.28 -3.79 -1.31
CA LEU A 113 -5.47 -3.68 -2.76
C LEU A 113 -6.87 -3.18 -3.11
N ARG A 114 -7.91 -3.62 -2.39
CA ARG A 114 -9.28 -3.13 -2.59
C ARG A 114 -9.42 -1.64 -2.29
N MET A 115 -8.77 -1.15 -1.23
CA MET A 115 -8.73 0.28 -0.94
C MET A 115 -7.93 1.04 -2.01
N ALA A 116 -6.82 0.47 -2.47
CA ALA A 116 -5.99 1.04 -3.51
C ALA A 116 -6.75 1.25 -4.83
N GLN A 117 -7.63 0.32 -5.23
CA GLN A 117 -8.48 0.49 -6.41
C GLN A 117 -9.31 1.78 -6.39
N GLN A 118 -9.74 2.25 -5.21
CA GLN A 118 -10.46 3.52 -5.08
C GLN A 118 -9.54 4.71 -5.33
N VAL A 119 -8.29 4.62 -4.88
CA VAL A 119 -7.25 5.62 -5.19
C VAL A 119 -6.92 5.63 -6.68
N GLY A 120 -6.87 4.47 -7.32
CA GLY A 120 -6.70 4.35 -8.78
C GLY A 120 -7.78 5.06 -9.56
N LYS A 121 -9.06 4.85 -9.19
CA LYS A 121 -10.18 5.59 -9.80
C LYS A 121 -10.06 7.09 -9.63
N ALA A 122 -9.71 7.56 -8.43
CA ALA A 122 -9.47 8.99 -8.22
C ALA A 122 -8.31 9.54 -9.07
N GLY A 123 -7.27 8.73 -9.30
CA GLY A 123 -6.19 9.02 -10.23
C GLY A 123 -6.63 9.08 -11.70
N GLU A 124 -7.51 8.17 -12.13
CA GLU A 124 -8.10 8.14 -13.45
C GLU A 124 -9.03 9.35 -13.67
N ASP A 125 -9.86 9.70 -12.70
CA ASP A 125 -10.71 10.90 -12.74
C ASP A 125 -9.86 12.17 -12.87
N ALA A 126 -8.74 12.24 -12.14
CA ALA A 126 -7.78 13.33 -12.27
C ALA A 126 -7.16 13.37 -13.68
N ALA A 127 -6.80 12.21 -14.25
CA ALA A 127 -6.28 12.10 -15.60
C ALA A 127 -7.31 12.54 -16.66
N GLN A 128 -8.57 12.13 -16.53
CA GLN A 128 -9.65 12.51 -17.43
C GLN A 128 -9.94 14.01 -17.35
N ALA A 129 -9.97 14.60 -16.15
CA ALA A 129 -10.14 16.04 -15.97
C ALA A 129 -8.99 16.84 -16.62
N LEU A 130 -7.76 16.31 -16.58
CA LEU A 130 -6.61 16.89 -17.28
C LEU A 130 -6.75 16.75 -18.81
N ALA A 131 -7.18 15.59 -19.31
CA ALA A 131 -7.41 15.37 -20.74
C ALA A 131 -8.51 16.29 -21.29
N ALA A 132 -9.65 16.40 -20.59
CA ALA A 132 -10.74 17.31 -20.96
C ALA A 132 -10.30 18.78 -21.01
N ARG A 133 -9.36 19.20 -20.15
CA ARG A 133 -8.76 20.56 -20.20
C ARG A 133 -7.82 20.76 -21.38
N GLN A 134 -7.20 19.69 -21.89
CA GLN A 134 -6.34 19.74 -23.07
C GLN A 134 -7.16 19.70 -24.37
N GLU A 135 -8.31 19.01 -24.36
CA GLU A 135 -9.24 18.89 -25.49
C GLU A 135 -10.22 20.06 -25.61
N ALA A 136 -10.52 20.77 -24.52
CA ALA A 136 -11.26 22.03 -24.59
C ALA A 136 -10.52 22.96 -25.57
N PRO A 137 -11.17 23.40 -26.69
CA PRO A 137 -10.49 24.22 -27.67
C PRO A 137 -9.99 25.45 -26.95
N LYS A 138 -8.72 25.80 -27.16
CA LYS A 138 -8.17 27.10 -26.79
C LYS A 138 -9.16 28.14 -27.29
N ALA A 139 -10.02 28.64 -26.39
CA ALA A 139 -11.01 29.63 -26.72
C ALA A 139 -10.21 30.78 -27.31
N LYS A 140 -10.36 30.97 -28.63
CA LYS A 140 -9.77 32.08 -29.35
C LYS A 140 -10.15 33.31 -28.54
N ALA A 141 -9.13 34.05 -28.09
CA ALA A 141 -9.30 35.32 -27.43
C ALA A 141 -10.41 36.10 -28.15
N PRO A 142 -11.39 36.67 -27.42
CA PRO A 142 -12.41 37.50 -28.07
C PRO A 142 -11.66 38.60 -28.81
N ARG A 143 -11.79 38.56 -30.14
CA ARG A 143 -11.26 39.56 -31.05
C ARG A 143 -11.83 40.89 -30.58
N ALA A 144 -10.97 41.79 -30.11
CA ALA A 144 -11.36 43.13 -29.69
C ALA A 144 -12.13 43.80 -30.83
N VAL A 145 -13.45 43.85 -30.73
CA VAL A 145 -14.29 44.65 -31.62
C VAL A 145 -14.19 46.07 -31.08
N LYS A 146 -13.55 46.94 -31.87
CA LYS A 146 -13.47 48.38 -31.67
C LYS A 146 -14.82 48.95 -31.20
N PRO A 147 -14.88 49.69 -30.08
CA PRO A 147 -16.02 50.55 -29.81
C PRO A 147 -15.99 51.72 -30.79
N ALA A 148 -16.98 51.76 -31.69
CA ALA A 148 -17.29 52.94 -32.48
C ALA A 148 -17.83 54.02 -31.55
N GLU A 149 -17.14 55.15 -31.54
CA GLU A 149 -17.48 56.40 -30.88
C GLU A 149 -18.88 56.87 -31.31
N LYS A 150 -19.83 56.92 -30.37
CA LYS A 150 -21.03 57.76 -30.50
C LYS A 150 -21.37 58.43 -29.17
N ALA A 151 -21.00 59.71 -29.16
CA ALA A 151 -21.67 60.86 -28.56
C ALA A 151 -21.96 60.91 -27.04
N PRO A 152 -21.48 61.95 -26.33
CA PRO A 152 -21.95 62.29 -24.99
C PRO A 152 -23.26 63.09 -25.08
N VAL A 153 -24.01 63.20 -23.98
CA VAL A 153 -24.57 64.46 -23.44
C VAL A 153 -25.58 64.20 -22.31
N LYS A 154 -25.11 64.54 -21.10
CA LYS A 154 -25.74 65.36 -20.04
C LYS A 154 -26.92 64.83 -19.18
N LYS A 155 -26.59 64.91 -17.88
CA LYS A 155 -27.32 65.52 -16.75
C LYS A 155 -28.25 64.62 -15.91
N ALA A 156 -27.71 64.32 -14.72
CA ALA A 156 -28.43 64.11 -13.46
C ALA A 156 -29.38 65.31 -13.13
N PRO A 157 -30.31 65.20 -12.17
CA PRO A 157 -29.89 65.15 -10.76
C PRO A 157 -30.65 64.14 -9.89
N ALA A 158 -29.95 63.76 -8.82
CA ALA A 158 -30.50 63.08 -7.66
C ALA A 158 -31.57 63.93 -6.95
N ARG A 159 -32.58 63.28 -6.38
CA ARG A 159 -33.23 63.77 -5.16
C ARG A 159 -33.73 62.61 -4.31
N ALA A 160 -33.34 62.66 -3.05
CA ALA A 160 -33.61 61.73 -1.97
C ALA A 160 -35.08 61.73 -1.53
N ALA A 161 -35.56 60.62 -0.94
CA ALA A 161 -36.11 60.58 0.43
C ALA A 161 -36.70 59.21 0.82
N LYS A 162 -36.12 58.65 1.89
CA LYS A 162 -36.67 57.87 3.02
C LYS A 162 -37.46 56.55 2.83
N PRO A 163 -37.28 55.61 3.78
CA PRO A 163 -37.89 54.27 3.77
C PRO A 163 -39.25 54.24 4.49
N LYS A 164 -40.13 53.31 4.11
CA LYS A 164 -41.11 52.70 5.04
C LYS A 164 -41.60 51.34 4.53
N ALA A 165 -41.76 50.45 5.49
CA ALA A 165 -42.04 49.03 5.36
C ALA A 165 -43.52 48.68 5.03
N ALA A 166 -43.70 47.37 4.83
CA ALA A 166 -44.92 46.55 4.90
C ALA A 166 -45.78 46.45 3.63
N ALA A 167 -45.82 45.25 3.02
CA ALA A 167 -46.90 44.28 3.20
C ALA A 167 -46.70 43.08 2.26
N ALA A 168 -46.95 41.87 2.78
CA ALA A 168 -47.16 40.63 2.02
C ALA A 168 -48.47 40.75 1.19
N PRO A 169 -48.79 39.84 0.23
CA PRO A 169 -49.13 38.45 0.56
C PRO A 169 -48.73 37.39 -0.49
N GLN A 170 -48.85 36.14 -0.03
CA GLN A 170 -49.22 34.89 -0.72
C GLN A 170 -49.07 34.78 -2.24
#